data_AF-A0A2P2LF81-F1
#
_entry.id   AF-A0A2P2LF81-F1
#
_cell.length_a   1.000
_cell.length_b   1.000
_cell.length_c   1.000
_cell.angle_alpha   90.00
_cell.angle_beta   90.00
_cell.angle_gamma   90.00
#
_symmetry.space_group_name_H-M   'P 1'
#
loop_
_entity.id
_entity.type
_entity.pdbx_description
1 polymer ?
#
loop_
_entity_poly.entity_id
_entity_poly.type
_entity_poly.pdbx_seq_one_letter_code
_entity_poly.pdbx_strand_id
1 'polypeptide(L)'
;MGCIEGSNSHFLRYNVEILNVLTFGFHLIGATALEPSWAEAWVTLGRAQLNFGEPDSAIESFDKASAIKPDSKEARDDRQTALHLVKRIKQLHSSGVDTNRRRYVVGESKESS
;
A
#
# COMPACT_ATOMS: atom_id res chain seq x y z
N MET A 1 42.08 -1.06 10.68
CA MET A 1 40.82 -0.70 11.36
C MET A 1 39.90 -0.10 10.31
N GLY A 2 39.05 -0.92 9.67
CA GLY A 2 38.17 -0.46 8.59
C GLY A 2 36.85 0.05 9.17
N CYS A 3 36.62 1.35 9.10
CA CYS A 3 35.36 1.96 9.52
C CYS A 3 34.29 1.60 8.50
N ILE A 4 33.29 0.81 8.92
CA ILE A 4 32.07 0.56 8.16
C ILE A 4 31.13 1.74 8.40
N GLU A 5 31.45 2.90 7.80
CA GLU A 5 30.51 4.02 7.68
C GLU A 5 29.66 3.79 6.43
N GLY A 6 28.45 3.27 6.58
CA GLY A 6 27.58 3.09 5.42
C GLY A 6 26.14 2.68 5.68
N SER A 7 25.84 2.00 6.80
CA SER A 7 24.49 1.41 6.98
C SER A 7 23.54 2.20 7.88
N ASN A 8 24.00 3.26 8.56
CA ASN A 8 23.17 4.02 9.50
C ASN A 8 22.25 5.06 8.83
N SER A 9 22.60 5.56 7.64
CA SER A 9 21.81 6.58 6.95
C SER A 9 20.48 6.04 6.41
N HIS A 10 20.48 4.83 5.84
CA HIS A 10 19.25 4.18 5.38
C HIS A 10 18.32 3.83 6.54
N PHE A 11 18.84 3.30 7.64
CA PHE A 11 18.02 2.92 8.79
C PHE A 11 17.40 4.14 9.49
N LEU A 12 18.16 5.23 9.66
CA LEU A 12 17.63 6.47 10.24
C LEU A 12 16.65 7.17 9.28
N ARG A 13 16.94 7.20 7.98
CA ARG A 13 16.03 7.78 6.98
C ARG A 13 14.72 7.00 6.89
N TYR A 14 14.77 5.67 6.98
CA TYR A 14 13.58 4.81 7.00
C TYR A 14 12.73 5.03 8.26
N ASN A 15 13.37 5.17 9.43
CA ASN A 15 12.67 5.48 10.68
C ASN A 15 12.04 6.88 10.66
N VAL A 16 12.72 7.88 10.08
CA VAL A 16 12.18 9.23 9.90
C VAL A 16 11.05 9.25 8.87
N GLU A 17 11.17 8.52 7.76
CA GLU A 17 10.09 8.39 6.76
C GLU A 17 8.85 7.73 7.37
N ILE A 18 9.00 6.64 8.12
CA ILE A 18 7.86 6.00 8.81
C ILE A 18 7.25 6.90 9.86
N LEU A 19 8.06 7.57 10.69
CA LEU A 19 7.56 8.50 11.70
C LEU A 19 6.84 9.69 11.07
N ASN A 20 7.38 10.25 9.98
CA ASN A 20 6.74 11.31 9.22
C ASN A 20 5.42 10.84 8.61
N VAL A 21 5.37 9.64 8.03
CA VAL A 21 4.16 9.11 7.41
C VAL A 21 3.07 8.82 8.46
N LEU A 22 3.43 8.30 9.64
CA LEU A 22 2.50 8.07 10.75
C LEU A 22 1.97 9.40 11.33
N THR A 23 2.87 10.33 11.66
CA THR A 23 2.47 11.63 12.22
C THR A 23 1.65 12.43 11.21
N PHE A 24 2.08 12.49 9.94
CA PHE A 24 1.36 13.18 8.88
C PHE A 24 0.00 12.55 8.59
N GLY A 25 -0.10 11.21 8.62
CA GLY A 25 -1.38 10.49 8.54
C GLY A 25 -2.37 10.93 9.63
N PHE A 26 -1.93 11.05 10.88
CA PHE A 26 -2.77 11.57 11.98
C PHE A 26 -3.22 13.02 11.73
N HIS A 27 -2.34 13.87 11.21
CA HIS A 27 -2.70 15.26 10.86
C HIS A 27 -3.71 15.30 9.72
N LEU A 28 -3.61 14.42 8.72
CA LEU A 28 -4.55 14.35 7.60
C LEU A 28 -5.94 13.85 8.03
N ILE A 29 -6.01 12.87 8.93
CA ILE A 29 -7.29 12.41 9.52
C ILE A 29 -7.94 13.56 10.28
N GLY A 30 -7.17 14.34 11.05
CA GLY A 30 -7.66 15.56 11.70
C GLY A 30 -8.12 16.62 10.69
N ALA A 31 -7.34 16.87 9.64
CA ALA A 31 -7.65 17.86 8.62
C ALA A 31 -8.93 17.53 7.85
N THR A 32 -9.15 16.25 7.51
CA THR A 32 -10.39 15.79 6.85
C THR A 32 -11.61 15.81 7.78
N ALA A 33 -11.41 15.71 9.10
CA ALA A 33 -12.47 15.87 10.09
C ALA A 33 -12.83 17.34 10.34
N LEU A 34 -11.84 18.24 10.27
CA LEU A 34 -12.03 19.68 10.47
C LEU A 34 -12.58 20.37 9.22
N GLU A 35 -12.07 20.00 8.04
CA GLU A 35 -12.45 20.57 6.74
C GLU A 35 -12.78 19.45 5.75
N PRO A 36 -13.99 18.86 5.82
CA PRO A 36 -14.38 17.77 4.95
C PRO A 36 -14.48 18.17 3.48
N SER A 37 -14.53 19.48 3.17
CA SER A 37 -14.49 20.04 1.81
C SER A 37 -13.08 20.16 1.21
N TRP A 38 -12.03 19.71 1.89
CA TRP A 38 -10.67 19.80 1.36
C TRP A 38 -10.29 18.56 0.52
N ALA A 39 -10.53 18.64 -0.79
CA ALA A 39 -10.26 17.53 -1.72
C ALA A 39 -8.80 17.05 -1.71
N GLU A 40 -7.80 17.94 -1.63
CA GLU A 40 -6.38 17.54 -1.63
C GLU A 40 -5.97 16.80 -0.35
N ALA A 41 -6.59 17.08 0.80
CA ALA A 41 -6.34 16.33 2.03
C ALA A 41 -6.82 14.88 1.90
N TRP A 42 -7.99 14.67 1.29
CA TRP A 42 -8.51 13.33 0.99
C TRP A 42 -7.61 12.56 0.01
N VAL A 43 -7.10 13.21 -1.03
CA VAL A 43 -6.11 12.60 -1.96
C VAL A 43 -4.83 12.20 -1.20
N THR A 44 -4.33 13.09 -0.35
CA THR A 44 -3.10 12.86 0.40
C THR A 44 -3.28 11.73 1.43
N LEU A 45 -4.44 11.66 2.08
CA LEU A 45 -4.81 10.56 2.97
C LEU A 45 -4.87 9.23 2.22
N GLY A 46 -5.50 9.20 1.03
CA GLY A 46 -5.55 8.01 0.17
C GLY A 46 -4.16 7.51 -0.22
N ARG A 47 -3.24 8.41 -0.56
CA ARG A 47 -1.84 8.05 -0.85
C ARG A 47 -1.11 7.50 0.37
N ALA A 48 -1.33 8.08 1.54
CA ALA A 48 -0.79 7.54 2.78
C ALA A 48 -1.33 6.12 3.05
N GLN A 49 -2.63 5.89 2.87
CA GLN A 49 -3.26 4.57 3.00
C GLN A 49 -2.70 3.54 2.00
N LEU A 50 -2.43 3.94 0.75
CA LEU A 50 -1.72 3.09 -0.20
C LEU A 50 -0.33 2.69 0.28
N ASN A 51 0.43 3.63 0.83
CA ASN A 51 1.76 3.35 1.38
C ASN A 51 1.70 2.41 2.60
N PHE A 52 0.62 2.45 3.36
CA PHE A 52 0.38 1.52 4.48
C PHE A 52 -0.14 0.15 4.04
N GLY A 53 -0.43 -0.06 2.76
CA GLY A 53 -0.96 -1.33 2.26
C GLY A 53 -2.46 -1.50 2.47
N GLU A 54 -3.19 -0.39 2.64
CA GLU A 54 -4.65 -0.34 2.84
C GLU A 54 -5.37 0.24 1.61
N PRO A 55 -5.34 -0.44 0.44
CA PRO A 55 -5.87 0.11 -0.80
C PRO A 55 -7.40 0.24 -0.83
N ASP A 56 -8.13 -0.57 -0.07
CA ASP A 56 -9.60 -0.44 0.03
C ASP A 56 -9.97 0.89 0.73
N SER A 57 -9.30 1.21 1.84
CA SER A 57 -9.47 2.49 2.54
C SER A 57 -9.04 3.69 1.67
N ALA A 58 -8.00 3.51 0.86
CA ALA A 58 -7.55 4.54 -0.08
C ALA A 58 -8.61 4.88 -1.14
N ILE A 59 -9.34 3.88 -1.64
CA ILE A 59 -10.43 4.09 -2.62
C ILE A 59 -11.52 4.96 -2.02
N GLU A 60 -11.93 4.72 -0.78
CA GLU A 60 -12.94 5.54 -0.11
C GLU A 60 -12.49 7.00 0.04
N SER A 61 -11.22 7.22 0.37
CA SER A 61 -10.64 8.56 0.45
C SER A 61 -10.65 9.27 -0.91
N PHE A 62 -10.28 8.58 -1.99
CA PHE A 62 -10.34 9.15 -3.34
C PHE A 62 -11.76 9.37 -3.85
N ASP A 63 -12.72 8.53 -3.45
CA ASP A 63 -14.14 8.71 -3.76
C ASP A 63 -14.69 9.97 -3.06
N LYS A 64 -14.30 10.22 -1.80
CA LYS A 64 -14.62 11.48 -1.11
C LYS A 64 -13.98 12.69 -1.78
N ALA A 65 -12.71 12.60 -2.18
CA ALA A 65 -12.04 13.66 -2.93
C ALA A 65 -12.78 13.96 -4.25
N SER A 66 -13.24 12.92 -4.95
CA SER A 66 -13.98 13.04 -6.21
C SER A 66 -15.39 13.59 -6.02
N ALA A 67 -16.04 13.33 -4.88
CA ALA A 67 -17.34 13.93 -4.55
C ALA A 67 -17.23 15.45 -4.35
N ILE A 68 -16.10 15.93 -3.82
CA ILE A 68 -15.84 17.35 -3.58
C ILE A 68 -15.36 18.04 -4.86
N LYS A 69 -14.38 17.42 -5.55
CA LYS A 69 -13.78 17.94 -6.78
C LYS A 69 -13.84 16.85 -7.86
N PRO A 70 -14.97 16.71 -8.56
CA PRO A 70 -15.15 15.65 -9.55
C PRO A 70 -14.19 15.75 -10.72
N ASP A 71 -13.60 16.93 -10.97
CA ASP A 71 -12.63 17.15 -12.03
C ASP A 71 -11.16 17.09 -11.58
N SER A 72 -10.88 16.58 -10.37
CA SER A 72 -9.49 16.29 -9.99
C SER A 72 -8.96 15.11 -10.81
N LYS A 73 -8.02 15.40 -11.71
CA LYS A 73 -7.29 14.37 -12.45
C LYS A 73 -6.45 13.52 -11.50
N GLU A 74 -5.81 14.12 -10.49
CA GLU A 74 -5.00 13.37 -9.53
C GLU A 74 -5.84 12.32 -8.77
N ALA A 75 -7.01 12.70 -8.28
CA ALA A 75 -7.88 11.77 -7.55
C ALA A 75 -8.31 10.57 -8.42
N ARG A 76 -8.60 10.81 -9.72
CA ARG A 76 -8.95 9.74 -10.67
C ARG A 76 -7.78 8.80 -10.94
N ASP A 77 -6.60 9.35 -11.19
CA ASP A 77 -5.39 8.57 -11.50
C ASP A 77 -4.95 7.74 -10.27
N ASP A 78 -5.00 8.32 -9.07
CA ASP A 78 -4.65 7.63 -7.83
C ASP A 78 -5.68 6.54 -7.46
N ARG A 79 -6.98 6.81 -7.69
CA ARG A 79 -8.04 5.80 -7.52
C ARG A 79 -7.85 4.60 -8.43
N GLN A 80 -7.50 4.83 -9.70
CA GLN A 80 -7.23 3.74 -10.65
C GLN A 80 -6.05 2.88 -10.17
N THR A 81 -5.02 3.53 -9.64
CA THR A 81 -3.85 2.85 -9.05
C THR A 81 -4.26 1.99 -7.86
N ALA A 82 -5.10 2.51 -6.96
CA ALA A 82 -5.62 1.76 -5.82
C ALA A 82 -6.42 0.52 -6.25
N LEU A 83 -7.31 0.66 -7.25
CA LEU A 83 -8.09 -0.45 -7.79
C LEU A 83 -7.22 -1.54 -8.42
N HIS A 84 -6.17 -1.16 -9.14
CA HIS A 84 -5.20 -2.12 -9.68
C HIS A 84 -4.49 -2.89 -8.57
N LEU A 85 -4.15 -2.23 -7.47
CA LEU A 85 -3.51 -2.87 -6.32
C LEU A 85 -4.44 -3.89 -5.66
N VAL A 86 -5.70 -3.54 -5.40
CA VAL A 86 -6.72 -4.48 -4.88
C VAL A 86 -6.87 -5.70 -5.78
N LYS A 87 -6.97 -5.49 -7.10
CA LYS A 87 -7.10 -6.59 -8.06
C LYS A 87 -5.89 -7.52 -8.02
N ARG A 88 -4.67 -6.95 -7.95
CA ARG A 88 -3.43 -7.73 -7.88
C ARG A 88 -3.33 -8.52 -6.58
N ILE A 89 -3.70 -7.93 -5.43
CA ILE A 89 -3.72 -8.61 -4.14
C ILE A 89 -4.70 -9.79 -4.18
N LYS A 90 -5.91 -9.59 -4.72
CA LYS A 90 -6.91 -10.67 -4.90
C LYS A 90 -6.40 -11.79 -5.78
N GLN A 91 -5.74 -11.46 -6.90
CA GLN A 91 -5.11 -12.46 -7.78
C GLN A 91 -4.00 -13.24 -7.06
N LEU A 92 -3.12 -12.56 -6.33
CA LEU A 92 -2.05 -13.20 -5.56
C LEU A 92 -2.59 -14.13 -4.48
N HIS A 93 -3.64 -13.74 -3.76
CA HIS A 93 -4.31 -14.62 -2.80
C HIS A 93 -4.89 -15.86 -3.49
N SER A 94 -5.51 -15.71 -4.67
CA SER A 94 -6.03 -16.86 -5.43
C SER A 94 -4.92 -17.78 -5.99
N SER A 95 -3.80 -17.21 -6.47
CA SER A 95 -2.68 -17.99 -7.01
C SER A 95 -1.81 -18.62 -5.93
N GLY A 96 -1.71 -17.99 -4.76
CA GLY A 96 -0.99 -18.51 -3.60
C GLY A 96 -1.64 -19.75 -2.98
N VAL A 97 -2.95 -19.94 -3.19
CA VAL A 97 -3.66 -21.17 -2.82
C VAL A 97 -3.36 -22.30 -3.82
N ASP A 98 -3.13 -21.99 -5.10
CA ASP A 98 -2.84 -22.97 -6.16
C ASP A 98 -1.37 -23.47 -6.15
N THR A 99 -0.42 -22.66 -5.66
CA THR A 99 1.01 -23.06 -5.62
C THR A 99 1.31 -24.17 -4.61
N ASN A 100 0.41 -24.46 -3.66
CA ASN A 100 0.57 -25.61 -2.75
C ASN A 100 0.38 -26.97 -3.44
N ARG A 101 -0.16 -27.01 -4.67
CA ARG A 101 -0.41 -28.27 -5.40
C ARG A 101 0.75 -28.76 -6.26
N ARG A 102 1.83 -27.98 -6.39
CA ARG A 102 3.06 -28.37 -7.11
C ARG A 102 4.24 -28.70 -6.20
N ARG A 103 4.01 -28.95 -4.91
CA ARG A 103 5.06 -29.39 -4.00
C ARG A 103 5.31 -30.89 -4.18
N TYR A 104 6.14 -31.20 -5.17
CA TYR A 104 6.91 -32.44 -5.35
C TYR A 104 6.23 -33.75 -4.90
N VAL A 105 5.55 -34.42 -5.84
CA VAL A 105 5.57 -35.89 -5.83
C VAL A 105 6.92 -36.27 -6.40
N VAL A 106 7.96 -36.31 -5.55
CA VAL A 106 9.16 -37.12 -5.88
C VAL A 106 8.61 -38.51 -6.08
N GLY A 107 8.67 -39.00 -7.32
CA GLY A 107 8.26 -40.35 -7.63
C GLY A 107 8.96 -41.28 -6.66
N GLU A 108 8.18 -42.04 -5.88
CA GLU A 108 8.69 -43.23 -5.25
C GLU A 108 9.09 -44.16 -6.41
N SER A 109 10.35 -44.04 -6.84
CA SER A 109 11.03 -45.12 -7.55
C SER A 109 11.09 -46.27 -6.56
N LYS A 110 10.05 -47.11 -6.60
CA LYS A 110 10.09 -48.46 -6.06
C LYS A 110 11.17 -49.21 -6.84
N GLU A 111 12.40 -49.14 -6.34
CA GLU A 111 13.40 -50.17 -6.60
C GLU A 111 13.30 -51.14 -5.43
N SER A 112 12.41 -52.13 -5.58
CA SER A 112 12.35 -53.30 -4.72
C SER A 112 12.70 -54.53 -5.55
N SER A 113 13.84 -55.12 -5.16
CA SER A 113 14.30 -56.51 -5.38
C SER A 113 14.65 -56.98 -6.78
#